data_AF-A0A520Y2V4-F1
#
_entry.id   AF-A0A520Y2V4-F1
#
_cell.length_a   1.000
_cell.length_b   1.000
_cell.length_c   1.000
_cell.angle_alpha   90.00
_cell.angle_beta   90.00
_cell.angle_gamma   90.00
#
_symmetry.space_group_name_H-M   'P 1'
#
loop_
_entity.id
_entity.type
_entity.pdbx_description
1 polymer ?
#
loop_
_entity_poly.entity_id
_entity_poly.type
_entity_poly.pdbx_seq_one_letter_code
_entity_poly.pdbx_strand_id
1 'polypeptide(L)'
;MARHLSGSQLAMWLDGEAPHFDDHVDQCEKCAARLSEVDEPQADLRPALLTLLKPPPDLESRVSARIAARLKAREEMALLGGLLGVSIETGRIMFDEND
;
A
#
# COMPACT_ATOMS: atom_id res chain seq x y z
N MET A 1 -0.43 46.56 23.14
CA MET A 1 -0.32 46.21 21.70
C MET A 1 0.71 45.12 21.56
N ALA A 2 0.29 43.86 21.49
CA ALA A 2 1.20 42.73 21.29
C ALA A 2 1.70 42.75 19.84
N ARG A 3 3.02 42.67 19.66
CA ARG A 3 3.67 42.66 18.35
C ARG A 3 3.53 41.25 17.78
N HIS A 4 2.95 41.11 16.59
CA HIS A 4 2.75 39.81 15.92
C HIS A 4 4.04 39.35 15.21
N LEU A 5 4.20 38.05 15.01
CA LEU A 5 5.29 37.51 14.20
C LEU A 5 5.16 37.94 12.74
N SER A 6 6.30 38.25 12.11
CA SER A 6 6.39 38.36 10.66
C SER A 6 6.28 36.96 10.02
N GLY A 7 5.94 36.89 8.73
CA GLY A 7 5.88 35.62 8.01
C GLY A 7 7.19 34.83 8.06
N SER A 8 8.34 35.51 8.03
CA SER A 8 9.65 34.87 8.17
C SER A 8 9.88 34.25 9.55
N GLN A 9 9.43 34.90 10.64
CA GLN A 9 9.56 34.35 11.98
C GLN A 9 8.62 33.17 12.21
N LEU A 10 7.44 33.21 11.60
CA LEU A 10 6.45 32.14 11.64
C LEU A 10 6.93 30.90 10.85
N ALA A 11 7.63 31.10 9.73
CA ALA A 11 8.30 30.03 8.97
C ALA A 11 9.43 29.38 9.78
N MET A 12 10.31 30.18 10.40
CA MET A 12 11.36 29.65 11.28
C MET A 12 10.80 28.86 12.47
N TRP A 13 9.64 29.27 13.00
CA TRP A 13 8.95 28.53 14.05
C TRP A 13 8.41 27.19 13.54
N LEU A 14 7.78 27.16 12.35
CA LEU A 14 7.29 25.93 11.70
C LEU A 14 8.41 24.93 11.42
N ASP A 15 9.60 25.41 11.05
CA ASP A 15 10.78 24.59 10.82
C ASP A 15 11.46 24.11 12.13
N GLY A 16 10.95 24.53 13.30
CA GLY A 16 11.46 24.16 14.62
C GLY A 16 12.70 24.94 15.06
N GLU A 17 13.11 25.97 14.33
CA GLU A 17 14.33 26.76 14.60
C GLU A 17 14.12 27.86 15.65
N ALA A 18 12.86 28.17 16.01
CA ALA A 18 12.52 29.27 16.90
C ALA A 18 11.48 28.91 18.00
N PRO A 19 11.76 27.95 18.89
CA PRO A 19 10.81 27.47 19.92
C PRO A 19 10.42 28.53 20.96
N HIS A 20 11.19 29.62 21.07
CA HIS A 20 10.87 30.74 21.96
C HIS A 20 9.59 31.50 21.57
N PHE A 21 8.96 31.17 20.45
CA PHE A 21 7.68 31.71 20.02
C PHE A 21 6.46 30.86 20.40
N ASP A 22 6.63 29.66 20.99
CA ASP A 22 5.54 28.73 21.34
C ASP A 22 4.41 29.42 22.13
N ASP A 23 4.76 30.07 23.24
CA ASP A 23 3.80 30.78 24.09
C ASP A 23 3.02 31.87 23.34
N HIS A 24 3.65 32.53 22.36
CA HIS A 24 2.98 33.56 21.57
C HIS A 24 2.03 32.96 20.54
N VAL A 25 2.46 31.89 19.84
CA VAL A 25 1.65 31.23 18.81
C VAL A 25 0.40 30.64 19.43
N ASP A 26 0.51 30.02 20.61
CA ASP A 26 -0.61 29.42 21.34
C ASP A 26 -1.64 30.46 21.82
N GLN A 27 -1.19 31.67 22.15
CA GLN A 27 -2.03 32.71 22.74
C GLN A 27 -2.50 33.78 21.75
N CYS A 28 -2.00 33.75 20.51
CA CYS A 28 -2.29 34.79 19.51
C CYS A 28 -3.19 34.29 18.38
N GLU A 29 -4.48 34.61 18.46
CA GLU A 29 -5.49 34.26 17.43
C GLU A 29 -5.10 34.72 16.01
N LYS A 30 -4.40 35.86 15.86
CA LYS A 30 -3.93 36.34 14.54
C LYS A 30 -2.81 35.49 13.95
N CYS A 31 -1.92 34.97 14.79
CA CYS A 31 -0.84 34.08 14.35
C CYS A 31 -1.41 32.69 14.06
N ALA A 32 -2.37 32.22 14.87
CA ALA A 32 -3.12 30.99 14.63
C ALA A 32 -3.89 31.03 13.31
N ALA A 33 -4.61 32.11 13.02
CA ALA A 33 -5.34 32.27 11.76
C ALA A 33 -4.40 32.27 10.53
N ARG A 34 -3.21 32.88 10.64
CA ARG A 34 -2.18 32.81 9.59
C ARG A 34 -1.61 31.42 9.40
N LEU A 35 -1.46 30.63 10.47
CA LEU A 35 -1.06 29.23 10.38
C LEU A 35 -2.08 28.39 9.63
N SER A 36 -3.38 28.64 9.87
CA SER A 36 -4.47 27.98 9.14
C SER A 36 -4.42 28.23 7.64
N GLU A 37 -3.94 29.40 7.20
CA GLU A 37 -3.77 29.74 5.78
C GLU A 37 -2.53 29.07 5.15
N VAL A 38 -1.54 28.69 5.95
CA VAL A 38 -0.33 27.97 5.51
C VAL A 38 -0.57 26.46 5.42
N ASP A 39 -1.52 25.93 6.19
CA ASP A 39 -1.89 24.50 6.25
C ASP A 39 -2.75 24.04 5.04
N GLU A 40 -3.04 24.91 4.07
CA GLU A 40 -3.37 24.45 2.73
C GLU A 40 -2.07 24.01 2.03
N PRO A 41 -1.81 22.70 1.85
CA PRO A 41 -0.60 22.25 1.19
C PRO A 41 -0.60 22.77 -0.26
N GLN A 42 0.17 23.83 -0.51
CA GLN A 42 0.39 24.38 -1.86
C GLN A 42 1.21 23.41 -2.73
N ALA A 43 1.81 22.37 -2.14
CA ALA A 43 2.55 21.36 -2.87
C ALA A 43 1.62 20.19 -3.21
N ASP A 44 1.37 20.00 -4.51
CA ASP A 44 0.80 18.76 -5.04
C ASP A 44 1.70 17.59 -4.59
N LEU A 45 1.26 16.84 -3.57
CA LEU A 45 1.99 15.68 -3.01
C LEU A 45 1.94 14.46 -3.93
N ARG A 46 1.11 14.52 -4.98
CA ARG A 46 0.88 13.43 -5.92
C ARG A 46 2.17 12.91 -6.60
N PRO A 47 3.14 13.73 -7.02
CA PRO A 47 4.39 13.24 -7.62
C PRO A 47 5.27 12.48 -6.63
N ALA A 48 5.34 12.94 -5.37
CA ALA A 48 6.08 12.28 -4.31
C ALA A 48 5.45 10.92 -3.97
N LEU A 49 4.12 10.89 -3.86
CA LEU A 49 3.35 9.67 -3.63
C LEU A 49 3.46 8.68 -4.80
N LEU A 50 3.42 9.15 -6.05
CA LEU A 50 3.61 8.30 -7.23
C LEU A 50 5.01 7.69 -7.29
N THR A 51 6.02 8.38 -6.77
CA THR A 51 7.39 7.87 -6.68
C THR A 51 7.51 6.79 -5.60
N LEU A 52 6.95 7.03 -4.42
CA LEU A 52 6.97 6.09 -3.30
C LEU A 52 6.12 4.84 -3.55
N LEU A 53 4.98 5.00 -4.22
CA LEU A 53 4.03 3.91 -4.50
C LEU A 53 4.31 3.24 -5.86
N LYS A 54 5.42 3.58 -6.53
CA LYS A 54 5.77 2.96 -7.80
C LYS A 54 5.95 1.45 -7.59
N PRO A 55 5.16 0.60 -8.28
CA PRO A 55 5.33 -0.83 -8.16
C PRO A 55 6.72 -1.24 -8.66
N PRO A 56 7.34 -2.25 -8.05
CA PRO A 56 8.65 -2.71 -8.47
C PRO A 56 8.56 -3.27 -9.90
N PRO A 57 9.61 -3.10 -10.72
CA PRO A 57 9.57 -3.39 -12.15
C PRO A 57 9.34 -4.88 -12.48
N ASP A 58 9.57 -5.76 -11.50
CA ASP A 58 9.40 -7.21 -11.59
C ASP A 58 8.06 -7.72 -11.02
N LEU A 59 7.16 -6.82 -10.61
CA LEU A 59 5.88 -7.21 -10.00
C LEU A 59 5.05 -8.09 -10.96
N GLU A 60 4.91 -7.64 -12.21
CA GLU A 60 4.13 -8.34 -13.22
C GLU A 60 4.70 -9.74 -13.52
N SER A 61 6.01 -9.83 -13.73
CA SER A 61 6.66 -11.11 -14.02
C SER A 61 6.53 -12.09 -12.84
N ARG A 62 6.67 -11.62 -11.60
CA ARG A 62 6.49 -12.43 -10.39
C ARG A 62 5.06 -12.91 -10.21
N VAL A 63 4.07 -12.05 -10.47
CA VAL A 63 2.65 -12.41 -10.40
C VAL A 63 2.32 -13.46 -11.46
N SER A 64 2.71 -13.22 -12.72
CA SER A 64 2.49 -14.13 -13.84
C SER A 64 3.14 -15.50 -13.61
N ALA A 65 4.39 -15.53 -13.12
CA ALA A 65 5.09 -16.77 -12.79
C ALA A 65 4.37 -17.59 -11.70
N ARG A 66 3.87 -16.93 -10.65
CA ARG A 66 3.10 -17.61 -9.59
C ARG A 66 1.76 -18.14 -10.09
N ILE A 67 1.07 -17.39 -10.94
CA ILE A 67 -0.19 -17.84 -11.54
C ILE A 67 0.07 -19.07 -12.41
N ALA A 68 1.07 -19.02 -13.30
CA ALA A 68 1.45 -20.14 -14.14
C ALA A 68 1.80 -21.40 -13.33
N ALA A 69 2.59 -21.24 -12.26
CA ALA A 69 2.94 -22.36 -11.37
C ALA A 69 1.71 -23.00 -10.71
N ARG A 70 0.75 -22.18 -10.25
CA ARG A 70 -0.50 -22.67 -9.65
C ARG A 70 -1.40 -23.39 -10.64
N LEU A 71 -1.49 -22.89 -11.87
CA LEU A 71 -2.27 -23.53 -12.93
C LEU A 71 -1.66 -24.88 -13.29
N LYS A 72 -0.34 -24.93 -13.48
CA LYS A 72 0.39 -26.18 -13.76
C LYS A 72 0.21 -27.22 -12.67
N ALA A 73 0.33 -26.82 -11.39
CA ALA A 73 0.13 -27.74 -10.27
C ALA A 73 -1.30 -28.31 -10.23
N ARG A 74 -2.32 -27.52 -10.58
CA ARG A 74 -3.71 -27.99 -10.66
C ARG A 74 -3.91 -28.99 -11.80
N GLU A 75 -3.30 -28.72 -12.95
CA GLU A 75 -3.35 -29.62 -14.10
C GLU A 75 -2.70 -30.97 -13.79
N GLU A 76 -1.51 -30.96 -13.18
CA GLU A 76 -0.80 -32.17 -12.76
C GLU A 76 -1.62 -33.00 -11.75
N MET A 77 -2.24 -32.34 -10.77
CA MET A 77 -3.11 -33.02 -9.80
C MET A 77 -4.39 -33.58 -10.44
N ALA A 78 -4.97 -32.87 -11.40
CA ALA A 78 -6.15 -33.35 -12.13
C ALA A 78 -5.82 -34.59 -12.98
N LEU A 79 -4.66 -34.61 -13.63
CA LEU A 79 -4.18 -35.77 -14.40
C LEU A 79 -3.94 -36.99 -13.50
N LEU A 80 -3.28 -36.80 -12.36
CA LEU A 80 -3.05 -37.87 -11.38
C LEU A 80 -4.37 -38.41 -10.81
N GLY A 81 -5.30 -37.52 -10.46
CA GLY A 81 -6.63 -37.90 -10.00
C GLY A 81 -7.41 -38.68 -11.05
N GLY A 82 -7.35 -38.26 -12.32
CA GLY A 82 -7.97 -38.97 -13.43
C GLY A 82 -7.39 -40.37 -13.64
N LEU A 83 -6.07 -40.52 -13.60
CA LEU A 83 -5.40 -41.82 -13.77
C LEU A 83 -5.77 -42.81 -12.65
N LEU A 84 -5.75 -42.35 -11.40
CA LEU A 84 -6.12 -43.17 -10.26
C LEU A 84 -7.61 -43.50 -10.25
N GLY A 85 -8.47 -42.53 -10.60
CA GLY A 85 -9.92 -42.74 -10.71
C GLY A 85 -10.28 -43.82 -11.72
N VAL A 86 -9.69 -43.78 -12.92
CA VAL A 86 -9.89 -44.81 -13.95
C VAL A 86 -9.46 -46.19 -13.45
N SER A 87 -8.34 -46.26 -12.74
CA SER A 87 -7.82 -47.52 -12.19
C SER A 87 -8.75 -48.12 -11.14
N ILE A 88 -9.31 -47.29 -10.26
CA ILE A 88 -10.27 -47.70 -9.23
C ILE A 88 -11.58 -48.16 -9.86
N GLU A 89 -12.12 -47.40 -10.81
CA GLU A 89 -13.38 -47.74 -11.50
C GLU A 89 -13.24 -49.07 -12.26
N THR A 90 -12.10 -49.26 -12.94
CA THR A 90 -11.81 -50.51 -13.67
C THR A 90 -11.71 -51.70 -12.72
N GLY A 91 -11.02 -51.54 -11.58
CA GLY A 91 -10.95 -52.57 -10.55
C GLY A 91 -12.34 -52.91 -9.99
N ARG A 92 -13.15 -51.88 -9.68
CA ARG A 92 -14.52 -52.07 -9.20
C ARG A 92 -15.34 -52.90 -10.18
N ILE A 93 -15.31 -52.58 -11.47
CA ILE A 93 -16.05 -53.32 -12.50
C ILE A 93 -15.58 -54.79 -12.58
N MET A 94 -14.26 -55.03 -12.56
CA MET A 94 -13.72 -56.40 -12.62
C MET A 94 -14.06 -57.24 -11.38
N PHE A 95 -14.18 -56.63 -10.21
CA PHE A 95 -14.54 -57.35 -8.98
C PHE A 95 -16.06 -57.50 -8.80
N ASP A 96 -16.89 -56.57 -9.29
CA ASP A 96 -18.37 -56.67 -9.27
C ASP A 96 -18.90 -57.73 -10.25
N GLU A 97 -18.20 -58.00 -11.37
CA GLU A 97 -18.60 -59.03 -12.34
C GLU A 97 -18.27 -60.48 -11.91
N ASN A 98 -17.58 -60.66 -10.78
CA ASN A 98 -17.02 -61.95 -10.36
C ASN A 98 -17.69 -62.54 -9.10
N ASP A 99 -18.83 -61.97 -8.68
CA ASP A 99 -19.79 -62.46 -7.65
C ASP A 99 -21.15 -62.75 -8.31
#